data_AF-A0A523FB19-F1
#
_entry.id   AF-A0A523FB19-F1
#
_cell.length_a   1.000
_cell.length_b   1.000
_cell.length_c   1.000
_cell.angle_alpha   90.00
_cell.angle_beta   90.00
_cell.angle_gamma   90.00
#
_symmetry.space_group_name_H-M   'P 1'
#
loop_
_entity.id
_entity.type
_entity.pdbx_description
1 polymer ?
#
loop_
_entity_poly.entity_id
_entity_poly.type
_entity_poly.pdbx_seq_one_letter_code
_entity_poly.pdbx_strand_id
1 'polypeptide(L)' 'MPGIEEYRKWIGRTEVVTQPAELWPVCGLYAVLDKAEPPKIGDTLPPCGHWLYFTPMVGQSKIGFDGHPERGDFLPPI' A
#
# COMPACT_ATOMS: atom_id res chain seq x y z
N MET A 1 19.35 1.23 -23.30
CA MET A 1 18.56 0.45 -22.33
C MET A 1 19.50 0.02 -21.21
N PRO A 2 19.14 0.26 -19.94
CA PRO A 2 19.85 -0.30 -18.79
C PRO A 2 20.02 -1.82 -18.96
N GLY A 3 21.19 -2.36 -18.62
CA GLY A 3 21.39 -3.80 -18.53
C GLY A 3 20.79 -4.36 -17.24
N ILE A 4 20.49 -5.66 -17.20
CA ILE A 4 19.92 -6.33 -16.00
C ILE A 4 20.75 -6.12 -14.73
N GLU A 5 22.07 -5.92 -14.88
CA GLU A 5 23.01 -5.64 -13.79
C GLU A 5 22.67 -4.35 -13.04
N GLU A 6 22.20 -3.32 -13.74
CA GLU A 6 21.89 -2.02 -13.15
C GLU A 6 20.70 -2.09 -12.18
N TYR A 7 19.77 -3.02 -12.42
CA TYR A 7 18.59 -3.21 -11.58
C TYR A 7 18.87 -4.01 -10.30
N ARG A 8 20.02 -4.71 -10.23
CA ARG A 8 20.37 -5.50 -9.03
C ARG A 8 20.53 -4.64 -7.77
N LYS A 9 20.81 -3.34 -7.90
CA LYS A 9 20.91 -2.41 -6.77
C LYS A 9 19.61 -2.21 -5.99
N TRP A 10 18.46 -2.61 -6.54
CA TRP A 10 17.18 -2.59 -5.83
C TRP A 10 16.88 -3.90 -5.05
N ILE A 11 17.63 -4.97 -5.29
CA ILE A 11 17.46 -6.23 -4.55
C ILE A 11 17.92 -6.05 -3.11
N GLY A 12 17.10 -6.49 -2.15
CA GLY A 12 17.42 -6.43 -0.72
C GLY A 12 17.15 -5.08 -0.07
N ARG A 13 16.63 -4.08 -0.81
CA ARG A 13 16.13 -2.84 -0.20
C ARG A 13 14.88 -3.13 0.62
N THR A 14 14.71 -2.39 1.71
CA THR A 14 13.56 -2.51 2.61
C THR A 14 13.10 -1.12 2.99
N GLU A 15 11.78 -0.95 3.03
CA GLU A 15 11.11 0.20 3.63
C GLU A 15 10.23 -0.33 4.75
N VAL A 16 10.19 0.41 5.87
CA VAL A 16 9.40 0.04 7.05
C VAL A 16 8.49 1.21 7.39
N VAL A 17 7.19 0.94 7.44
CA VAL A 17 6.16 1.91 7.81
C VAL A 17 5.43 1.37 9.03
N THR A 18 5.10 2.26 9.97
CA THR A 18 4.24 1.95 11.11
C THR A 18 2.98 2.80 10.99
N GLN A 19 1.83 2.14 11.12
CA GLN A 19 0.53 2.80 11.09
C GLN A 19 -0.34 2.16 12.19
N PRO A 20 -1.17 2.94 12.90
CA PRO A 20 -2.21 2.36 13.73
C PRO A 20 -3.19 1.53 12.88
N ALA A 21 -3.67 0.41 13.42
CA ALA A 21 -4.74 -0.37 12.81
C ALA A 21 -6.09 0.35 13.00
N GLU A 22 -6.24 1.49 12.33
CA GLU A 22 -7.45 2.31 12.37
C GLU A 22 -8.65 1.54 11.80
N LEU A 23 -9.84 1.88 12.28
CA LEU A 23 -11.07 1.20 11.88
C LEU A 23 -11.54 1.60 10.47
N TRP A 24 -11.22 2.83 10.05
CA TRP A 24 -11.76 3.45 8.84
C TRP A 24 -11.53 2.64 7.56
N PRO A 25 -10.33 2.11 7.25
CA PRO A 25 -10.11 1.34 6.02
C PRO A 25 -11.02 0.10 5.92
N VAL A 26 -11.22 -0.59 7.05
CA VAL A 26 -12.03 -1.81 7.10
C VAL A 26 -13.52 -1.49 7.05
N CYS A 27 -13.96 -0.37 7.65
CA CYS A 27 -15.31 0.14 7.43
C CYS A 27 -15.58 0.38 5.93
N GLY A 28 -14.63 0.98 5.22
CA GLY A 28 -14.73 1.18 3.76
C GLY A 28 -14.86 -0.14 3.00
N LEU A 29 -14.06 -1.15 3.35
CA LEU A 29 -14.17 -2.49 2.76
C LEU A 29 -15.52 -3.15 3.01
N TYR A 30 -16.03 -3.07 4.25
CA TYR A 30 -17.32 -3.62 4.61
C TYR A 30 -18.45 -2.96 3.81
N ALA A 31 -18.36 -1.63 3.60
CA ALA A 31 -19.30 -0.91 2.75
C ALA A 31 -19.24 -1.36 1.28
N VAL A 32 -18.04 -1.54 0.70
CA VAL A 32 -17.87 -2.06 -0.68
C VAL A 32 -18.44 -3.47 -0.84
N LEU A 33 -18.42 -4.27 0.23
CA LEU A 33 -18.93 -5.64 0.25
C LEU A 33 -20.37 -5.77 0.73
N ASP A 34 -21.10 -4.65 0.90
CA ASP A 34 -22.48 -4.61 1.40
C ASP A 34 -22.70 -5.42 2.70
N LYS A 35 -21.72 -5.37 3.62
CA LYS A 35 -21.84 -6.05 4.92
C LYS A 35 -22.75 -5.25 5.86
N ALA A 36 -23.71 -5.93 6.49
CA ALA A 36 -24.74 -5.31 7.31
C ALA A 36 -24.22 -4.68 8.62
N GLU A 37 -23.18 -5.27 9.23
CA GLU A 37 -22.63 -4.79 10.49
C GLU A 37 -21.22 -4.23 10.28
N PRO A 38 -20.93 -2.97 10.71
CA PRO A 38 -19.59 -2.43 10.62
C PRO A 38 -18.64 -3.13 11.61
N PRO A 39 -17.34 -3.22 11.29
CA PRO A 39 -16.36 -3.77 12.21
C PRO A 39 -16.20 -2.88 13.44
N LYS A 40 -15.69 -3.44 14.54
CA LYS A 40 -15.35 -2.73 15.77
C LYS A 40 -13.86 -2.87 16.10
N ILE A 41 -13.35 -1.96 16.94
CA ILE A 41 -11.99 -2.06 17.46
C ILE A 41 -11.85 -3.36 18.25
N GLY A 42 -10.84 -4.15 17.93
CA GLY A 42 -10.57 -5.45 18.54
C GLY A 42 -11.09 -6.64 17.73
N ASP A 43 -11.95 -6.40 16.72
CA ASP A 43 -12.38 -7.46 15.81
C ASP A 43 -11.21 -7.93 14.92
N THR A 44 -11.24 -9.20 14.54
CA THR A 44 -10.28 -9.76 13.58
C THR A 44 -10.48 -9.13 12.20
N LEU A 45 -9.38 -8.75 11.54
CA LEU A 45 -9.43 -8.28 10.17
C LEU A 45 -10.02 -9.36 9.24
N PRO A 46 -10.89 -8.99 8.28
CA PRO A 46 -11.36 -9.94 7.27
C PRO A 46 -10.18 -10.42 6.39
N PRO A 47 -10.35 -11.54 5.65
CA PRO A 47 -9.34 -11.98 4.68
C PRO A 47 -8.90 -10.85 3.77
N CYS A 48 -7.59 -10.69 3.60
CA CYS A 48 -6.94 -9.61 2.85
C CYS A 48 -7.21 -8.16 3.34
N GLY A 49 -7.89 -7.95 4.47
CA GLY A 49 -8.17 -6.61 5.00
C GLY A 49 -6.92 -5.80 5.35
N HIS A 50 -5.80 -6.48 5.65
CA HIS A 50 -4.52 -5.83 5.93
C HIS A 50 -3.92 -5.08 4.71
N TRP A 51 -4.37 -5.36 3.48
CA TRP A 51 -3.91 -4.65 2.27
C TRP A 51 -4.38 -3.19 2.19
N LEU A 52 -5.33 -2.79 3.03
CA LEU A 52 -5.85 -1.42 3.08
C LEU A 52 -5.02 -0.51 3.99
N TYR A 53 -3.97 -1.05 4.61
CA TYR A 53 -3.05 -0.34 5.48
C TYR A 53 -1.69 -0.18 4.80
N PHE A 54 -0.90 0.77 5.28
CA PHE A 54 0.45 1.05 4.77
C PHE A 54 0.46 1.50 3.30
N THR A 55 -0.65 2.08 2.83
CA THR A 55 -0.72 2.68 1.50
C THR A 55 0.18 3.92 1.45
N PRO A 56 1.08 4.06 0.47
CA PRO A 56 1.97 5.21 0.37
C PRO A 56 1.19 6.53 0.32
N MET A 57 1.52 7.46 1.22
CA MET A 57 1.00 8.83 1.22
C MET A 57 2.02 9.76 0.58
N VAL A 58 2.01 9.84 -0.75
CA VAL A 58 2.89 10.73 -1.52
C VAL A 58 2.11 11.90 -2.10
N GLY A 59 2.76 13.06 -2.24
CA GLY A 59 2.14 14.22 -2.87
C GLY A 59 1.82 13.95 -4.35
N GLN A 60 0.83 14.65 -4.91
CA GLN A 60 0.39 14.50 -6.30
C GLN A 60 1.54 14.58 -7.32
N SER A 61 2.53 15.45 -7.06
CA SER A 61 3.73 15.60 -7.92
C SER A 61 4.68 14.41 -7.88
N LYS A 62 4.38 13.38 -7.08
CA LYS A 62 5.14 12.13 -6.89
C LYS A 62 4.30 10.89 -7.19
N ILE A 63 3.14 11.07 -7.82
CA ILE A 63 2.27 9.98 -8.28
C ILE A 63 2.55 9.73 -9.77
N GLY A 64 2.89 8.50 -10.10
CA GLY A 64 3.06 8.03 -11.47
C GLY A 64 1.74 7.92 -12.21
N PHE A 65 1.81 7.72 -13.52
CA PHE A 65 0.61 7.61 -14.37
C PHE A 65 -0.29 6.40 -14.01
N ASP A 66 0.25 5.40 -13.32
CA ASP A 66 -0.45 4.21 -12.83
C ASP A 66 -1.06 4.39 -11.43
N GLY A 67 -0.91 5.58 -10.83
CA GLY A 67 -1.44 5.91 -9.51
C GLY A 67 -0.54 5.48 -8.34
N HIS A 68 0.56 4.78 -8.60
CA HIS A 68 1.55 4.44 -7.57
C HIS A 68 2.55 5.58 -7.36
N PRO A 69 3.32 5.58 -6.26
CA PRO A 69 4.50 6.45 -6.16
C PRO A 69 5.42 6.31 -7.37
N GLU A 70 6.01 7.41 -7.80
CA GLU A 70 6.99 7.41 -8.88
C GLU A 70 8.08 6.34 -8.70
N ARG A 71 8.35 5.59 -9.76
CA ARG A 71 9.44 4.61 -9.79
C ARG A 71 10.80 5.31 -9.81
N GLY A 72 11.84 4.58 -9.43
CA GLY A 72 13.21 5.09 -9.35
C GLY A 72 13.69 5.36 -7.93
N ASP A 73 12.76 5.58 -6.98
CA ASP A 73 13.08 5.59 -5.56
C ASP A 73 13.11 4.16 -5.00
N PHE A 74 12.02 3.70 -4.36
CA PHE A 74 11.97 2.36 -3.78
C PHE A 74 11.91 1.24 -4.83
N LEU A 75 11.11 1.41 -5.88
CA LEU A 75 11.03 0.48 -7.00
C LEU A 75 12.00 0.89 -8.13
N PRO A 76 12.52 -0.06 -8.92
CA PRO A 76 13.38 0.28 -10.06
C PRO A 76 12.62 1.10 -11.13
N PRO A 77 13.30 2.00 -11.86
CA PRO A 77 12.71 2.82 -12.91
C PRO A 77 12.57 1.98 -14.19
N ILE A 78 11.59 1.09 -14.20
CA ILE A 78 11.21 0.24 -15.34
C ILE A 78 9.93 0.72 -16.00
#